data_AF-A0A6P0TVJ8-F1
#
_entry.id   AF-A0A6P0TVJ8-F1
#
_cell.length_a   1.000
_cell.length_b   1.000
_cell.length_c   1.000
_cell.angle_alpha   90.00
_cell.angle_beta   90.00
_cell.angle_gamma   90.00
#
_symmetry.space_group_name_H-M   'P 1'
#
loop_
_entity.id
_entity.type
_entity.pdbx_description
1 polymer ?
#
loop_
_entity_poly.entity_id
_entity_poly.type
_entity_poly.pdbx_seq_one_letter_code
_entity_poly.pdbx_strand_id
1 'polypeptide(L)'
;LYYSLLTMTNKVGSALGVGMVYPILDWIGFVPGGTNTPAAIEALKYIFICVPIPISLLAAIAIWNFPLDSVRQQELRRLLAERDSVLSSE
;
A
#
# COMPACT_ATOMS: atom_id res chain seq x y z
N LEU A 1 4.01 7.94 -16.39
CA LEU A 1 2.62 7.56 -16.04
C LEU A 1 2.56 6.50 -14.95
N TYR A 2 3.19 5.32 -15.10
CA TYR A 2 3.20 4.28 -14.03
C TYR A 2 3.67 4.77 -12.66
N TYR A 3 4.82 5.45 -12.60
CA TYR A 3 5.34 6.01 -11.35
C TYR A 3 4.42 7.10 -10.77
N SER A 4 3.83 7.93 -11.62
CA SER A 4 2.86 8.96 -11.22
C SER A 4 1.59 8.34 -10.63
N LEU A 5 1.09 7.24 -11.20
CA LEU A 5 -0.05 6.52 -10.67
C LEU A 5 0.28 5.87 -9.33
N LEU A 6 1.44 5.22 -9.20
CA LEU A 6 1.89 4.63 -7.94
C LEU A 6 1.99 5.69 -6.82
N THR A 7 2.61 6.82 -7.11
CA THR A 7 2.76 7.92 -6.13
C THR A 7 1.42 8.57 -5.79
N MET A 8 0.50 8.71 -6.75
CA MET A 8 -0.86 9.16 -6.49
C MET A 8 -1.60 8.16 -5.58
N THR A 9 -1.57 6.86 -5.90
CA THR A 9 -2.22 5.82 -5.09
C THR A 9 -1.72 5.83 -3.65
N ASN A 10 -0.41 6.00 -3.43
CA ASN A 10 0.15 6.15 -2.09
C ASN A 10 -0.41 7.37 -1.35
N LYS A 11 -0.48 8.53 -2.02
CA LYS A 11 -1.06 9.74 -1.43
C LYS A 11 -2.54 9.55 -1.05
N VAL A 12 -3.32 8.94 -1.94
CA VAL A 12 -4.73 8.64 -1.69
C VAL A 12 -4.87 7.66 -0.52
N GLY A 13 -4.08 6.59 -0.48
CA GLY A 13 -4.06 5.64 0.61
C GLY A 13 -3.73 6.29 1.96
N SER A 14 -2.70 7.14 2.02
CA SER A 14 -2.37 7.90 3.23
C SER A 14 -3.49 8.86 3.64
N ALA A 15 -4.10 9.57 2.68
CA ALA A 15 -5.20 10.49 2.96
C ALA A 15 -6.44 9.76 3.51
N LEU A 16 -6.78 8.58 2.95
CA LEU A 16 -7.86 7.74 3.47
C LEU A 16 -7.53 7.20 4.86
N GLY A 17 -6.29 6.75 5.10
CA GLY A 17 -5.85 6.29 6.41
C GLY A 17 -6.01 7.36 7.49
N VAL A 18 -5.53 8.58 7.23
CA VAL A 18 -5.69 9.72 8.15
C VAL A 18 -7.15 10.16 8.26
N GLY A 19 -7.89 10.16 7.15
CA GLY A 19 -9.30 10.55 7.14
C GLY A 19 -10.19 9.59 7.95
N MET A 20 -9.88 8.29 7.94
CA MET A 20 -10.64 7.28 8.66
C MET A 20 -10.20 7.10 10.11
N VAL A 21 -8.93 7.36 10.45
CA VAL A 21 -8.43 7.09 11.80
C VAL A 21 -9.14 7.93 12.86
N TYR A 22 -9.36 9.22 12.62
CA TYR A 22 -9.97 10.11 13.63
C TYR A 22 -11.42 9.74 13.97
N PRO A 23 -12.33 9.51 13.01
CA PRO A 23 -13.69 9.03 13.31
C PRO A 23 -13.70 7.68 14.05
N ILE A 24 -12.80 6.77 13.70
CA ILE A 24 -12.71 5.46 14.36
C ILE A 24 -12.25 5.63 15.81
N LEU A 25 -11.25 6.48 16.06
CA LEU A 25 -10.76 6.77 17.41
C LEU A 25 -11.84 7.42 18.29
N ASP A 26 -12.61 8.34 17.73
CA ASP A 26 -13.73 8.99 18.42
C ASP A 26 -14.84 7.97 18.77
N TRP A 27 -15.15 7.07 17.83
CA TRP A 27 -16.15 6.02 18.05
C TRP A 27 -15.78 5.03 19.16
N ILE A 28 -14.50 4.68 19.31
CA ILE A 28 -14.03 3.81 20.41
C ILE A 28 -13.80 4.58 21.73
N GLY A 29 -14.01 5.90 21.74
CA GLY A 29 -13.82 6.76 22.92
C GLY A 29 -12.36 6.91 23.33
N PHE A 30 -11.42 6.78 22.39
CA PHE A 30 -10.00 6.94 22.68
C PHE A 30 -9.61 8.43 22.69
N VAL A 31 -9.06 8.89 23.82
CA VAL A 31 -8.59 10.27 24.02
C VAL A 31 -7.06 10.32 23.99
N PRO A 32 -6.44 10.91 22.96
CA PRO A 32 -4.99 11.06 22.89
C PRO A 32 -4.47 11.90 24.07
N GLY A 33 -3.55 11.34 24.86
CA GLY A 33 -2.95 12.04 26.01
C GLY A 33 -3.86 12.16 27.25
N GLY A 34 -5.07 11.61 27.22
CA GLY A 34 -6.00 11.57 28.35
C GLY A 34 -6.01 10.25 29.10
N THR A 35 -6.87 10.15 30.12
CA THR A 35 -7.15 8.89 30.81
C THR A 35 -8.07 8.04 29.94
N ASN A 36 -7.55 6.91 29.45
CA ASN A 36 -8.30 5.97 28.64
C ASN A 36 -8.70 4.74 29.48
N THR A 37 -9.87 4.18 29.20
CA THR A 37 -10.25 2.90 29.79
C THR A 37 -9.40 1.76 29.17
N PRO A 38 -9.18 0.65 29.90
CA PRO A 38 -8.50 -0.52 29.34
C PRO A 38 -9.16 -1.02 28.04
N ALA A 39 -10.49 -0.96 27.96
CA ALA A 39 -11.27 -1.35 26.80
C ALA A 39 -10.98 -0.47 25.56
N ALA A 40 -10.84 0.86 25.72
CA ALA A 40 -10.49 1.75 24.61
C ALA A 40 -9.09 1.45 24.05
N ILE A 41 -8.14 1.11 24.92
CA ILE A 41 -6.78 0.71 24.53
C ILE A 41 -6.79 -0.66 23.82
N GLU A 42 -7.58 -1.62 24.29
CA GLU A 42 -7.75 -2.90 23.59
C GLU A 42 -8.39 -2.73 22.22
N ALA A 43 -9.46 -1.95 22.11
CA ALA A 43 -10.10 -1.65 20.83
C ALA A 43 -9.12 -1.02 19.84
N LEU A 44 -8.28 -0.08 20.31
CA LEU A 44 -7.21 0.51 19.49
C LEU A 44 -6.25 -0.56 18.95
N LYS A 45 -5.77 -1.47 19.82
CA LYS A 45 -4.87 -2.57 19.40
C LYS A 45 -5.54 -3.45 18.35
N TYR A 46 -6.81 -3.83 18.55
CA TYR A 46 -7.55 -4.64 17.59
C TYR A 46 -7.72 -3.94 16.25
N ILE A 47 -8.02 -2.65 16.22
CA ILE A 47 -8.09 -1.89 14.95
C ILE A 47 -6.75 -1.91 14.23
N PHE A 48 -5.65 -1.66 14.95
CA PHE A 48 -4.30 -1.67 14.38
C PHE A 48 -3.88 -3.02 13.82
N ILE A 49 -4.40 -4.14 14.34
CA ILE A 49 -4.07 -5.49 13.88
C ILE A 49 -5.06 -5.98 12.82
N CYS A 50 -6.36 -5.87 13.09
CA CYS A 50 -7.43 -6.43 12.28
C CYS A 50 -7.68 -5.69 10.98
N VAL A 51 -7.39 -4.38 10.89
CA VAL A 51 -7.56 -3.60 9.65
C VAL A 51 -6.51 -3.92 8.58
N PRO A 52 -5.20 -3.95 8.89
CA PRO A 52 -4.19 -4.23 7.86
C PRO A 52 -4.24 -5.67 7.33
N ILE A 53 -4.75 -6.64 8.09
CA ILE A 53 -4.85 -8.05 7.67
C ILE A 53 -5.64 -8.23 6.36
N PRO A 54 -6.94 -7.85 6.27
CA PRO A 54 -7.72 -8.01 5.06
C PRO A 54 -7.19 -7.15 3.91
N ILE A 55 -6.70 -5.93 4.19
CA ILE A 55 -6.10 -5.06 3.15
C ILE A 55 -4.87 -5.73 2.53
N SER A 56 -3.99 -6.28 3.37
CA SER A 56 -2.78 -6.98 2.91
C SER A 56 -3.13 -8.27 2.18
N LEU A 57 -4.16 -8.99 2.63
CA LEU A 57 -4.64 -10.20 1.96
C LEU A 57 -5.21 -9.88 0.58
N LEU A 58 -6.01 -8.82 0.45
CA LEU A 58 -6.52 -8.36 -0.84
C LEU A 58 -5.38 -7.95 -1.79
N ALA A 59 -4.36 -7.25 -1.27
CA ALA A 59 -3.17 -6.91 -2.04
C ALA A 59 -2.39 -8.15 -2.47
N ALA A 60 -2.23 -9.13 -1.58
CA ALA A 60 -1.58 -10.40 -1.89
C ALA A 60 -2.33 -11.17 -2.99
N ILE A 61 -3.67 -11.23 -2.92
CA ILE A 61 -4.51 -11.85 -3.95
C ILE A 61 -4.35 -11.12 -5.29
N ALA A 62 -4.33 -9.79 -5.28
CA ALA A 62 -4.17 -8.99 -6.49
C ALA A 62 -2.80 -9.20 -7.17
N ILE A 63 -1.75 -9.45 -6.38
CA ILE A 63 -0.37 -9.65 -6.86
C ILE A 63 -0.06 -11.15 -7.07
N TRP A 64 -0.91 -12.07 -6.61
CA TRP A 64 -0.64 -13.51 -6.58
C TRP A 64 -0.25 -14.10 -7.94
N ASN A 65 -0.83 -13.60 -9.03
CA ASN A 65 -0.52 -14.05 -10.39
C ASN A 65 0.23 -12.97 -11.20
N PHE A 66 1.07 -12.17 -10.55
CA PHE A 66 1.80 -11.11 -11.23
C PHE A 66 2.78 -11.70 -12.26
N PRO A 67 2.64 -11.40 -13.57
CA PRO A 67 3.31 -12.13 -14.66
C PRO A 67 4.79 -11.76 -14.85
N LEU A 68 5.40 -11.10 -13.86
CA LEU A 68 6.77 -10.60 -13.93
C LEU A 68 7.73 -11.56 -13.22
N ASP A 69 7.82 -12.78 -13.74
CA ASP A 69 8.84 -13.74 -13.30
C ASP A 69 10.24 -13.31 -13.79
N SER A 70 11.28 -13.85 -13.17
CA SER A 70 12.70 -13.68 -13.48
C SER A 70 13.00 -13.79 -14.99
N VAL A 71 12.42 -14.80 -15.66
CA VAL A 71 12.55 -15.01 -17.11
C VAL A 71 11.96 -13.82 -17.88
N ARG A 72 10.79 -13.35 -17.48
CA ARG A 72 10.13 -12.20 -18.13
C ARG A 72 10.89 -10.90 -17.89
N GLN A 73 11.50 -10.73 -16.72
CA GLN A 73 12.37 -9.58 -16.44
C GLN A 73 13.62 -9.58 -17.33
N GLN A 74 14.26 -10.73 -17.54
CA GLN A 74 15.43 -10.82 -18.42
C GLN A 74 15.07 -10.49 -19.86
N GLU A 75 13.95 -11.01 -20.36
CA GLU A 75 13.47 -10.70 -21.71
C GLU A 75 13.21 -9.20 -21.90
N LEU A 76 12.52 -8.57 -20.94
CA LEU A 76 12.27 -7.12 -20.97
C LEU A 76 13.58 -6.30 -20.97
N ARG A 77 14.59 -6.72 -20.20
CA ARG A 77 15.91 -6.07 -20.21
C ARG A 77 16.60 -6.19 -21.56
N ARG A 78 16.50 -7.36 -22.22
CA ARG A 78 17.07 -7.57 -23.56
C ARG A 78 16.43 -6.62 -24.58
N LEU A 79 15.10 -6.56 -24.61
CA LEU A 79 14.34 -5.70 -25.51
C LEU A 79 14.64 -4.21 -25.29
N LEU A 80 14.81 -3.78 -24.04
CA LEU A 80 15.19 -2.39 -23.73
C LEU A 80 16.62 -2.07 -24.20
N ALA A 81 17.58 -2.98 -24.01
CA ALA A 81 18.95 -2.81 -24.47
C ALA A 81 19.06 -2.75 -26.00
N GLU A 82 18.30 -3.58 -26.72
CA GLU A 82 18.18 -3.55 -28.18
C GLU A 82 17.60 -2.22 -28.68
N ARG A 83 16.58 -1.68 -28.00
CA ARG A 83 16.01 -0.37 -28.36
C ARG A 83 17.02 0.77 -28.14
N ASP A 84 17.75 0.74 -27.02
CA ASP A 84 18.71 1.79 -26.67
C ASP A 84 19.93 1.82 -27.60
N SER A 85 20.37 0.64 -28.10
CA SER A 85 21.46 0.57 -29.07
C SER A 85 21.06 1.12 -30.44
N VAL A 86 19.83 0.89 -30.89
CA VAL A 86 19.30 1.47 -32.13
C VAL A 86 19.22 3.00 -32.05
N LEU A 87 18.71 3.54 -30.95
CA LEU A 87 18.59 5.00 -30.75
C LEU A 87 19.94 5.72 -30.59
N SER A 88 21.01 5.01 -30.21
CA SER A 88 22.35 5.59 -30.05
C SER A 88 23.23 5.45 -31.28
N SER A 89 22.75 4.75 -32.32
CA SER A 89 23.41 4.62 -33.62
C SER A 89 22.82 5.52 -34.70
N GLU A 90 21.76 6.29 -34.39
CA GLU A 90 21.23 7.42 -35.15
C GLU A 90 21.78 8.76 -34.63
#